data_AF-A0A1E4ZZY7-F1
#
_entry.id   AF-A0A1E4ZZY7-F1
#
_cell.length_a   1.000
_cell.length_b   1.000
_cell.length_c   1.000
_cell.angle_alpha   90.00
_cell.angle_beta   90.00
_cell.angle_gamma   90.00
#
_symmetry.space_group_name_H-M   'P 1'
#
loop_
_entity.id
_entity.type
_entity.pdbx_description
1 polymer ?
#
loop_
_entity_poly.entity_id
_entity_poly.type
_entity_poly.pdbx_seq_one_letter_code
_entity_poly.pdbx_strand_id
1 'polypeptide(L)'
;MSFLRSPARQHYFEQVWVYVRNVPFGKVVTYGQIARALPGSIDPALEDQGISDSQLVGIAMAACPEDVPWHRVINAQGRVSTRPDSNQQEALLEAEGIRFHHGRLSLDEYQWFDTETADKPQQHSLF
;
A
#
# COMPACT_ATOMS: atom_id res chain seq x y z
N MET A 1 -7.31 20.61 11.24
CA MET A 1 -7.08 19.59 10.19
C MET A 1 -6.38 20.25 8.99
N SER A 2 -5.05 20.31 8.97
CA SER A 2 -4.28 20.97 7.89
C SER A 2 -3.02 20.16 7.60
N PHE A 3 -3.21 18.93 7.12
CA PHE A 3 -2.11 18.02 6.74
C PHE A 3 -1.72 18.14 5.24
N LEU A 4 -2.48 18.92 4.46
CA LEU A 4 -2.32 19.14 3.01
C LEU A 4 -1.63 20.47 2.68
N ARG A 5 -0.44 20.73 3.25
CA ARG A 5 0.25 22.03 3.05
C ARG A 5 1.20 22.09 1.84
N SER A 6 1.35 21.01 1.09
CA SER A 6 2.28 20.94 -0.06
C SER A 6 1.59 20.26 -1.27
N PRO A 7 1.57 20.91 -2.46
CA PRO A 7 1.04 20.30 -3.68
C PRO A 7 1.73 18.97 -4.04
N ALA A 8 3.03 18.85 -3.74
CA ALA A 8 3.78 17.62 -3.97
C ALA A 8 3.25 16.45 -3.13
N ARG A 9 2.89 16.73 -1.87
CA ARG A 9 2.28 15.71 -0.98
C ARG A 9 0.90 15.29 -1.45
N GLN A 10 0.08 16.25 -1.89
CA GLN A 10 -1.24 15.96 -2.44
C GLN A 10 -1.11 15.05 -3.68
N HIS A 11 -0.19 15.37 -4.58
CA HIS A 11 0.07 14.55 -5.76
C HIS A 11 0.53 13.13 -5.40
N TYR A 12 1.41 12.99 -4.39
CA TYR A 12 1.81 11.66 -3.90
C TYR A 12 0.63 10.85 -3.35
N PHE A 13 -0.26 11.48 -2.59
CA PHE A 13 -1.44 10.80 -2.03
C PHE A 13 -2.35 10.31 -3.14
N GLU A 14 -2.57 11.14 -4.17
CA GLU A 14 -3.33 10.75 -5.35
C GLU A 14 -2.72 9.56 -6.08
N GLN A 15 -1.40 9.53 -6.25
CA GLN A 15 -0.69 8.38 -6.84
C GLN A 15 -0.89 7.11 -6.01
N VAL A 16 -0.78 7.19 -4.68
CA VAL A 16 -1.04 6.06 -3.78
C VAL A 16 -2.48 5.58 -3.92
N TRP A 17 -3.46 6.47 -3.96
CA TRP A 17 -4.86 6.09 -4.10
C TRP A 17 -5.16 5.45 -5.45
N VAL A 18 -4.61 5.97 -6.55
CA VAL A 18 -4.72 5.37 -7.89
C VAL A 18 -4.12 3.97 -7.88
N TYR A 19 -2.94 3.79 -7.29
CA TYR A 19 -2.28 2.49 -7.18
C TYR A 19 -3.15 1.49 -6.40
N VAL A 20 -3.70 1.89 -5.26
CA VAL A 20 -4.53 1.01 -4.42
C VAL A 20 -5.84 0.64 -5.11
N ARG A 21 -6.44 1.53 -5.93
CA ARG A 21 -7.61 1.20 -6.75
C ARG A 21 -7.35 0.08 -7.76
N ASN A 22 -6.11 -0.11 -8.19
CA ASN A 22 -5.73 -1.19 -9.12
C ASN A 22 -5.53 -2.55 -8.43
N VAL A 23 -5.44 -2.59 -7.09
CA VAL A 23 -5.31 -3.87 -6.36
C VAL A 23 -6.60 -4.67 -6.56
N PRO A 24 -6.57 -5.86 -7.17
CA PRO A 24 -7.78 -6.59 -7.50
C PRO A 24 -8.44 -7.20 -6.27
N PHE A 25 -9.72 -7.56 -6.40
CA PHE A 25 -10.49 -8.26 -5.38
C PHE A 25 -9.82 -9.58 -4.97
N GLY A 26 -9.80 -9.86 -3.66
CA GLY A 26 -9.17 -11.05 -3.10
C GLY A 26 -7.64 -10.99 -3.07
N LYS A 27 -7.04 -9.82 -3.34
CA LYS A 27 -5.60 -9.59 -3.27
C LYS A 27 -5.25 -8.41 -2.36
N VAL A 28 -4.02 -8.41 -1.89
CA VAL A 28 -3.48 -7.42 -0.96
C VAL A 28 -2.14 -6.88 -1.43
N VAL A 29 -1.79 -5.71 -0.94
CA VAL A 29 -0.46 -5.12 -1.10
C VAL A 29 0.05 -4.62 0.24
N THR A 30 1.37 -4.60 0.41
CA THR A 30 2.00 -4.09 1.63
C THR A 30 2.37 -2.61 1.51
N TYR A 31 2.39 -1.89 2.64
CA TYR A 31 2.89 -0.50 2.67
C TYR A 31 4.28 -0.34 2.04
N GLY A 32 5.17 -1.32 2.27
CA GLY A 32 6.51 -1.34 1.69
C GLY A 32 6.52 -1.54 0.18
N GLN A 33 5.61 -2.35 -0.37
CA GLN A 33 5.46 -2.50 -1.81
C GLN A 33 5.01 -1.21 -2.48
N ILE A 34 4.00 -0.54 -1.91
CA ILE A 34 3.53 0.75 -2.44
C ILE A 34 4.67 1.77 -2.39
N ALA A 35 5.38 1.86 -1.27
CA ALA A 35 6.54 2.75 -1.12
C ALA A 35 7.65 2.45 -2.16
N ARG A 36 7.87 1.18 -2.51
CA ARG A 36 8.86 0.80 -3.53
C ARG A 36 8.38 1.08 -4.95
N ALA A 37 7.09 0.93 -5.22
CA ALA A 37 6.49 1.22 -6.53
C ALA A 37 6.38 2.73 -6.76
N LEU A 38 6.12 3.49 -5.70
CA LEU A 38 5.94 4.93 -5.69
C LEU A 38 6.97 5.56 -4.74
N PRO A 39 8.24 5.67 -5.15
CA PRO A 39 9.28 6.29 -4.32
C PRO A 39 8.91 7.74 -4.02
N GLY A 40 8.81 8.04 -2.72
CA GLY A 40 8.22 9.27 -2.20
C GLY A 40 9.21 10.42 -2.04
N SER A 41 9.98 10.76 -3.07
CA SER A 41 10.97 11.84 -3.01
C SER A 41 10.55 13.05 -3.84
N ILE A 42 9.60 13.84 -3.35
CA ILE A 42 9.27 15.15 -3.97
C ILE A 42 9.10 16.30 -2.95
N ASP A 43 9.13 16.05 -1.64
CA ASP A 43 9.05 17.13 -0.64
C ASP A 43 10.26 17.11 0.31
N PRO A 44 11.26 18.00 0.10
CA PRO A 44 12.44 18.11 0.97
C PRO A 44 12.09 18.35 2.45
N ALA A 45 10.93 18.97 2.73
CA ALA A 45 10.51 19.20 4.11
C ALA A 45 10.05 17.93 4.84
N LEU A 46 9.78 16.83 4.11
CA LEU A 46 9.47 15.53 4.70
C LEU A 46 10.73 14.73 5.03
N GLU A 47 11.80 14.88 4.26
CA GLU A 47 13.09 14.21 4.52
C GLU A 47 13.65 14.60 5.89
N ASP A 48 13.57 15.89 6.24
CA ASP A 48 14.01 16.42 7.53
C ASP A 48 13.19 15.91 8.73
N GLN A 49 12.00 15.35 8.50
CA GLN A 49 11.11 14.84 9.56
C GLN A 49 11.38 13.38 9.93
N GLY A 50 12.28 12.69 9.22
CA GLY A 50 12.62 11.29 9.48
C GLY A 50 11.47 10.30 9.23
N ILE A 51 10.48 10.69 8.42
CA ILE A 51 9.35 9.85 8.04
C ILE A 51 9.80 8.91 6.92
N SER A 52 9.62 7.61 7.08
CA SER A 52 9.94 6.65 6.01
C SER A 52 8.85 6.61 4.94
N ASP A 53 9.19 6.21 3.72
CA ASP A 53 8.23 6.10 2.61
C ASP A 53 7.02 5.22 2.96
N SER A 54 7.22 4.11 3.67
CA SER A 54 6.11 3.25 4.13
C SER A 54 5.21 3.94 5.15
N GLN A 55 5.77 4.80 6.02
CA GLN A 55 4.97 5.62 6.92
C GLN A 55 4.19 6.68 6.12
N LEU A 56 4.79 7.28 5.09
CA LEU A 56 4.13 8.26 4.22
C LEU A 56 2.93 7.63 3.48
N VAL A 57 3.06 6.41 2.97
CA VAL A 57 1.93 5.63 2.43
C VAL A 57 0.84 5.44 3.50
N GLY A 58 1.23 5.10 4.74
CA GLY A 58 0.29 4.98 5.85
C GLY A 58 -0.49 6.27 6.14
N ILE A 59 0.15 7.43 5.99
CA ILE A 59 -0.50 8.75 6.12
C ILE A 59 -1.44 8.99 4.93
N ALA A 60 -1.02 8.67 3.70
CA ALA A 60 -1.86 8.79 2.51
C ALA A 60 -3.13 7.92 2.63
N MET A 61 -3.01 6.69 3.14
CA MET A 61 -4.14 5.80 3.38
C MET A 61 -5.08 6.28 4.48
N ALA A 62 -4.56 6.92 5.53
CA ALA A 62 -5.39 7.52 6.57
C ALA A 62 -6.25 8.70 6.06
N ALA A 63 -5.90 9.27 4.90
CA ALA A 63 -6.62 10.37 4.25
C ALA A 63 -7.35 9.93 2.98
N CYS A 64 -7.47 8.62 2.70
CA CYS A 64 -8.02 8.17 1.44
C CYS A 64 -9.53 8.45 1.31
N PRO A 65 -10.02 8.75 0.10
CA PRO A 65 -11.44 8.80 -0.20
C PRO A 65 -12.13 7.42 -0.02
N GLU A 66 -13.46 7.42 0.08
CA GLU A 66 -14.27 6.20 0.30
C GLU A 66 -14.19 5.18 -0.83
N ASP A 67 -13.90 5.61 -2.07
CA ASP A 67 -13.80 4.73 -3.23
C ASP A 67 -12.47 3.97 -3.32
N VAL A 68 -11.51 4.27 -2.43
CA VAL A 68 -10.23 3.57 -2.36
C VAL A 68 -10.40 2.30 -1.51
N PRO A 69 -10.05 1.10 -2.02
CA PRO A 69 -10.17 -0.17 -1.28
C PRO A 69 -9.06 -0.32 -0.24
N TRP A 70 -9.10 0.55 0.78
CA TRP A 70 -8.06 0.70 1.80
C TRP A 70 -7.78 -0.60 2.56
N HIS A 71 -8.78 -1.46 2.72
CA HIS A 71 -8.65 -2.71 3.45
C HIS A 71 -7.65 -3.66 2.80
N ARG A 72 -7.36 -3.52 1.50
CA ARG A 72 -6.36 -4.30 0.76
C ARG A 72 -4.91 -3.92 1.06
N VAL A 73 -4.66 -2.89 1.87
CA VAL A 73 -3.30 -2.47 2.26
C VAL A 73 -2.94 -2.96 3.67
N ILE A 74 -1.94 -3.83 3.77
CA ILE A 74 -1.54 -4.50 5.02
C ILE A 74 -0.06 -4.31 5.35
N ASN A 75 0.38 -4.78 6.52
CA ASN A 75 1.80 -4.72 6.87
C ASN A 75 2.62 -5.84 6.20
N ALA A 76 3.95 -5.68 6.23
CA ALA A 76 4.89 -6.63 5.63
C ALA A 76 4.91 -8.03 6.29
N GLN A 77 4.24 -8.20 7.44
CA GLN A 77 4.13 -9.50 8.13
C GLN A 77 2.89 -10.28 7.69
N GLY A 78 2.13 -9.77 6.71
CA GLY A 78 0.87 -10.36 6.27
C GLY A 78 -0.24 -10.19 7.31
N ARG A 79 -0.22 -9.09 8.09
CA ARG A 79 -1.23 -8.82 9.11
C ARG A 79 -1.89 -7.46 8.88
N VAL A 80 -3.16 -7.37 9.30
CA VAL A 80 -3.81 -6.09 9.49
C VAL A 80 -3.07 -5.31 10.57
N SER A 81 -2.87 -4.01 10.36
CA SER A 81 -2.17 -3.17 11.34
C SER A 81 -3.10 -2.83 12.51
N THR A 82 -2.59 -2.87 13.73
CA THR A 82 -3.39 -2.59 14.94
C THR A 82 -3.89 -1.13 14.94
N ARG A 83 -5.19 -0.95 14.71
CA ARG A 83 -5.90 0.34 14.62
C ARG A 83 -7.37 0.14 15.03
N PRO A 84 -8.14 1.19 15.35
CA PRO A 84 -9.54 1.05 15.78
C PRO A 84 -10.45 0.29 14.78
N ASP A 85 -10.09 0.34 13.51
CA ASP A 85 -10.78 -0.27 12.36
C ASP A 85 -10.23 -1.64 11.96
N SER A 86 -9.30 -2.23 12.72
CA SER A 86 -8.66 -3.51 12.36
C SER A 86 -9.66 -4.64 12.14
N ASN A 87 -10.69 -4.74 12.99
CA ASN A 87 -11.72 -5.79 12.86
C ASN A 87 -12.57 -5.61 11.60
N GLN A 88 -12.84 -4.35 11.21
CA GLN A 88 -13.55 -4.04 9.98
C GLN A 88 -12.67 -4.38 8.77
N GLN A 89 -11.37 -4.08 8.83
CA GLN A 89 -10.43 -4.43 7.77
C GLN A 89 -10.37 -5.94 7.55
N GLU A 90 -10.23 -6.73 8.62
CA GLU A 90 -10.22 -8.19 8.54
C GLU A 90 -11.54 -8.73 7.95
N ALA A 91 -12.68 -8.27 8.43
CA ALA A 91 -13.99 -8.69 7.92
C ALA A 91 -14.18 -8.38 6.42
N LEU A 92 -13.72 -7.21 5.96
CA LEU A 92 -13.75 -6.85 4.55
C LEU A 92 -12.87 -7.79 3.71
N LEU A 93 -11.66 -8.10 4.17
CA LEU A 93 -10.76 -9.03 3.48
C LEU A 93 -11.32 -10.46 3.46
N GLU A 94 -11.91 -10.92 4.55
CA GLU A 94 -12.59 -12.22 4.62
C GLU A 94 -13.79 -12.30 3.67
N ALA A 95 -14.55 -11.21 3.52
CA ALA A 95 -15.62 -11.11 2.53
C ALA A 95 -15.09 -11.19 1.09
N GLU A 96 -13.81 -10.86 0.86
CA GLU A 96 -13.14 -11.08 -0.42
C GLU A 96 -12.56 -12.49 -0.59
N GLY A 97 -12.76 -13.37 0.39
CA GLY A 97 -12.29 -14.76 0.36
C GLY A 97 -10.88 -14.96 0.90
N ILE A 98 -10.25 -13.93 1.48
CA ILE A 98 -8.93 -14.03 2.10
C ILE A 98 -9.06 -14.72 3.45
N ARG A 99 -8.18 -15.68 3.71
CA ARG A 99 -8.17 -16.43 4.96
C ARG A 99 -7.05 -15.98 5.88
N PHE A 100 -7.39 -15.79 7.16
CA PHE A 100 -6.43 -15.54 8.22
C PHE A 100 -6.18 -16.80 9.04
N HIS A 101 -4.91 -17.05 9.32
CA HIS A 101 -4.44 -18.07 10.25
C HIS A 101 -3.71 -17.36 11.39
N HIS A 102 -4.28 -17.39 12.60
CA HIS A 102 -3.74 -16.69 13.77
C HIS A 102 -3.48 -15.18 13.53
N GLY A 103 -4.42 -14.51 12.87
CA GLY A 103 -4.33 -13.07 12.55
C GLY A 103 -3.32 -12.72 11.45
N ARG A 104 -2.91 -13.71 10.65
CA ARG A 104 -1.97 -13.53 9.52
C ARG A 104 -2.52 -14.22 8.27
N LEU A 105 -2.42 -13.55 7.13
CA LEU A 105 -2.67 -14.13 5.81
C LEU A 105 -1.37 -14.58 5.14
N SER A 106 -1.49 -15.47 4.15
CA SER A 106 -0.36 -15.88 3.31
C SER A 106 -0.10 -14.84 2.22
N LEU A 107 1.03 -14.12 2.32
CA LEU A 107 1.45 -13.19 1.27
C LEU A 107 1.76 -13.94 -0.04
N ASP A 108 2.32 -15.14 0.02
CA ASP A 108 2.60 -15.94 -1.18
C ASP A 108 1.33 -16.26 -2.00
N GLU A 109 0.16 -16.29 -1.34
CA GLU A 109 -1.13 -16.59 -1.96
C GLU A 109 -1.88 -15.32 -2.40
N TYR A 110 -1.93 -14.31 -1.52
CA TYR A 110 -2.80 -13.15 -1.70
C TYR A 110 -2.08 -11.87 -2.15
N GLN A 111 -0.75 -11.83 -2.12
CA GLN A 111 -0.01 -10.63 -2.50
C GLN A 111 -0.16 -10.36 -3.99
N TRP A 112 -0.55 -9.12 -4.31
CA TRP A 112 -0.56 -8.59 -5.65
C TRP A 112 0.80 -8.00 -5.98
N PHE A 113 1.24 -8.27 -7.21
CA PHE A 113 2.36 -7.62 -7.86
C PHE A 113 1.83 -7.06 -9.16
N ASP A 114 2.04 -5.76 -9.37
CA ASP A 114 1.67 -5.12 -10.62
C ASP A 114 2.48 -5.73 -11.77
N THR A 115 1.78 -6.36 -12.71
CA THR A 115 2.39 -7.03 -13.87
C THR A 115 3.09 -6.04 -14.81
N GLU A 116 2.79 -4.74 -14.74
CA GLU A 116 3.51 -3.72 -15.52
C GLU A 116 4.95 -3.49 -15.01
N THR A 117 5.23 -3.83 -13.74
CA THR A 117 6.60 -3.81 -13.18
C THR A 117 7.27 -5.19 -13.22
N ALA A 118 6.52 -6.25 -13.52
CA ALA A 118 7.01 -7.64 -13.54
C ALA A 118 7.67 -8.04 -14.88
N ASP A 119 7.53 -7.24 -15.93
CA ASP A 119 8.01 -7.56 -17.29
C ASP A 119 9.15 -6.66 -17.77
N LYS A 120 10.23 -6.60 -17.01
CA LYS A 120 11.56 -6.51 -17.63
C LYS A 120 12.22 -7.87 -17.47
N PRO A 121 12.19 -8.76 -18.47
CA PRO A 121 13.16 -9.82 -18.53
C PRO A 121 14.53 -9.15 -18.50
N GLN A 122 15.28 -9.36 -17.42
CA GLN A 122 16.71 -9.17 -17.46
C GLN A 122 17.20 -10.15 -18.54
N GLN A 123 17.38 -9.64 -19.76
CA GLN A 123 18.20 -10.29 -20.76
C GLN A 123 19.60 -10.37 -20.14
N HIS A 124 19.87 -11.45 -19.42
CA HIS A 124 21.23 -11.91 -19.25
C HIS A 124 21.69 -12.35 -20.65
N SER A 125 22.33 -11.38 -21.30
CA SER A 125 23.08 -11.55 -22.53
C SER A 125 23.99 -12.76 -22.36
N LEU A 126 23.75 -13.80 -23.16
CA LEU A 126 24.73 -14.84 -23.43
C LEU A 126 25.88 -14.17 -24.19
N PHE A 127 26.97 -13.85 -23.49
CA PHE A 127 28.35 -13.87 -23.99
C PHE A 127 29.29 -14.11 -22.82
#